data_AF-A0A978TGD7-F1
#
_entry.id   AF-A0A978TGD7-F1
#
_cell.length_a   1.000
_cell.length_b   1.000
_cell.length_c   1.000
_cell.angle_alpha   90.00
_cell.angle_beta   90.00
_cell.angle_gamma   90.00
#
_symmetry.space_group_name_H-M   'P 1'
#
loop_
_entity.id
_entity.type
_entity.pdbx_description
1 polymer ?
#
loop_
_entity_poly.entity_id
_entity_poly.type
_entity_poly.pdbx_seq_one_letter_code
_entity_poly.pdbx_strand_id
1 'polypeptide(L)'
;MQSGWRVGSILGIPLFVDSSWFIILLLVTISYGLEPGWHNAWGNLAWVMGFALALLLFGSVLLHELGHSIAAKVQGIGVNSITLFLFGGIASIDKESKTPEGALKVAIAGPLVSFGLFILLMGFSQIPGLPTPVSLIVGSVAQINLVLTLFNLIPGLPLDGGQVLKALVWKLTNSRLKGIRWAARSGQFLGWLAVTFGLTIALFYQVFSGFWIAAIGWFALRNASAYNQVTNLQEAMLALT
;
A
#
# COMPACT_ATOMS: atom_id res chain seq x y z
N MET A 1 -17.50 -2.94 12.87
CA MET A 1 -18.62 -2.78 11.92
C MET A 1 -17.99 -2.52 10.56
N GLN A 2 -18.20 -3.37 9.56
CA GLN A 2 -17.64 -3.18 8.23
C GLN A 2 -18.38 -2.00 7.57
N SER A 3 -17.76 -0.82 7.52
CA SER A 3 -18.27 0.31 6.75
C SER A 3 -17.86 0.10 5.30
N GLY A 4 -18.78 -0.34 4.45
CA GLY A 4 -18.47 -0.54 3.04
C GLY A 4 -19.60 -1.18 2.27
N TRP A 5 -19.75 -0.74 1.03
CA TRP A 5 -20.71 -1.28 0.07
C TRP A 5 -20.12 -2.57 -0.50
N ARG A 6 -20.83 -3.68 -0.41
CA ARG A 6 -20.38 -4.94 -1.03
C ARG A 6 -20.55 -4.82 -2.54
N VAL A 7 -19.44 -4.82 -3.28
CA VAL A 7 -19.43 -4.65 -4.74
C VAL A 7 -19.40 -5.99 -5.47
N GLY A 8 -18.85 -7.03 -4.83
CA GLY A 8 -18.80 -8.36 -5.42
C GLY A 8 -17.96 -9.36 -4.62
N SER A 9 -17.43 -10.35 -5.31
CA SER A 9 -16.44 -11.28 -4.77
C SER A 9 -15.43 -11.70 -5.83
N ILE A 10 -14.16 -11.75 -5.47
CA ILE A 10 -13.07 -12.18 -6.35
C ILE A 10 -12.40 -13.39 -5.71
N LEU A 11 -12.29 -14.50 -6.44
CA LEU A 11 -11.72 -15.77 -5.92
C LEU A 11 -12.36 -16.22 -4.59
N GLY A 12 -13.66 -16.00 -4.45
CA GLY A 12 -14.42 -16.28 -3.22
C GLY A 12 -14.10 -15.36 -2.04
N ILE A 13 -13.42 -14.23 -2.26
CA ILE A 13 -13.17 -13.19 -1.24
C ILE A 13 -14.16 -12.05 -1.49
N PRO A 14 -15.05 -11.73 -0.53
CA PRO A 14 -15.93 -10.57 -0.60
C PRO A 14 -15.14 -9.26 -0.80
N LEU A 15 -15.57 -8.44 -1.76
CA LEU A 15 -15.00 -7.12 -2.05
C LEU A 15 -15.95 -6.02 -1.57
N PHE A 16 -15.42 -5.12 -0.76
CA PHE A 16 -16.12 -3.94 -0.24
C PHE A 16 -15.45 -2.66 -0.71
N VAL A 17 -16.27 -1.61 -0.86
CA VAL A 17 -15.81 -0.25 -1.15
C VAL A 17 -16.35 0.67 -0.07
N ASP A 18 -15.46 1.31 0.68
CA ASP A 18 -15.81 2.34 1.66
C ASP A 18 -16.15 3.66 0.93
N SER A 19 -17.07 4.46 1.48
CA SER A 19 -17.49 5.72 0.84
C SER A 19 -16.32 6.69 0.62
N SER A 20 -15.28 6.63 1.44
CA SER A 20 -14.07 7.45 1.27
C SER A 20 -13.30 7.14 -0.02
N TRP A 21 -13.51 5.98 -0.63
CA TRP A 21 -12.95 5.60 -1.93
C TRP A 21 -13.37 6.56 -3.05
N PHE A 22 -14.62 7.04 -3.05
CA PHE A 22 -15.11 7.97 -4.07
C PHE A 22 -14.38 9.32 -4.02
N ILE A 23 -13.89 9.72 -2.85
CA ILE A 23 -13.13 10.97 -2.68
C ILE A 23 -11.80 10.87 -3.42
N ILE A 24 -11.03 9.80 -3.19
CA ILE A 24 -9.73 9.62 -3.88
C ILE A 24 -9.91 9.39 -5.38
N LEU A 25 -10.96 8.67 -5.79
CA LEU A 25 -11.33 8.53 -7.20
C LEU A 25 -11.53 9.89 -7.87
N LEU A 26 -12.30 10.78 -7.22
CA LEU A 26 -12.54 12.13 -7.70
C LEU A 26 -11.25 12.97 -7.70
N LEU A 27 -10.46 12.93 -6.63
CA LEU A 27 -9.21 13.69 -6.52
C LEU A 27 -8.20 13.29 -7.60
N VAL A 28 -7.99 11.99 -7.84
CA VAL A 28 -7.10 11.51 -8.91
C VAL A 28 -7.64 11.93 -10.27
N THR A 29 -8.94 11.77 -10.51
CA THR A 29 -9.58 12.19 -11.77
C THR A 29 -9.38 13.68 -12.04
N ILE A 30 -9.59 14.53 -11.03
CA ILE A 30 -9.40 15.99 -11.14
C ILE A 30 -7.92 16.32 -11.33
N SER A 31 -7.01 15.69 -10.56
CA SER A 31 -5.57 15.96 -10.64
C SER A 31 -5.03 15.71 -12.04
N TYR A 32 -5.40 14.61 -12.68
CA TYR A 32 -4.95 14.28 -14.03
C TYR A 32 -5.77 14.97 -15.13
N GLY A 33 -7.05 15.27 -14.88
CA GLY A 33 -7.90 16.03 -15.81
C GLY A 33 -7.49 17.51 -15.93
N LEU A 34 -6.96 18.08 -14.85
CA LEU A 34 -6.43 19.45 -14.79
C LEU A 34 -4.93 19.54 -15.10
N GLU A 35 -4.22 18.41 -15.19
CA GLU A 35 -2.80 18.40 -15.48
C GLU A 35 -2.53 19.09 -16.83
N PRO A 36 -1.81 20.23 -16.86
CA PRO A 36 -1.72 21.05 -18.07
C PRO A 36 -1.19 20.28 -19.28
N GLY A 37 -0.25 19.36 -19.06
CA GLY A 37 0.29 18.52 -20.14
C GLY A 37 -0.77 17.64 -20.80
N TRP A 38 -1.66 17.04 -20.02
CA TRP A 38 -2.73 16.16 -20.52
C TRP A 38 -3.88 16.98 -21.11
N HIS A 39 -4.27 18.04 -20.40
CA HIS A 39 -5.36 18.90 -20.83
C HIS A 39 -5.05 19.63 -22.13
N ASN A 40 -3.83 20.15 -22.30
CA ASN A 40 -3.41 20.80 -23.55
C ASN A 40 -3.29 19.81 -24.71
N ALA A 41 -2.91 18.56 -24.43
CA ALA A 41 -2.75 17.53 -25.46
C ALA A 41 -4.10 16.97 -25.95
N TRP A 42 -5.07 16.78 -25.05
CA TRP A 42 -6.29 16.00 -25.35
C TRP A 42 -7.61 16.70 -25.00
N GLY A 43 -7.57 17.93 -24.46
CA GLY A 43 -8.75 18.69 -24.05
C GLY A 43 -9.62 17.91 -23.07
N ASN A 44 -10.92 17.81 -23.38
CA ASN A 44 -11.90 17.11 -22.53
C ASN A 44 -11.61 15.62 -22.34
N LEU A 45 -10.86 14.99 -23.26
CA LEU A 45 -10.50 13.58 -23.13
C LEU A 45 -9.56 13.35 -21.93
N ALA A 46 -8.82 14.37 -21.47
CA ALA A 46 -7.98 14.28 -20.28
C ALA A 46 -8.77 13.88 -19.02
N TRP A 47 -10.03 14.32 -18.88
CA TRP A 47 -10.90 13.94 -17.77
C TRP A 47 -11.27 12.46 -17.81
N VAL A 48 -11.60 11.94 -19.00
CA VAL A 48 -11.89 10.52 -19.21
C VAL A 48 -10.65 9.68 -18.90
N MET A 49 -9.47 10.15 -19.33
CA MET A 49 -8.20 9.47 -19.07
C MET A 49 -7.80 9.52 -17.59
N GLY A 50 -8.03 10.64 -16.90
CA GLY A 50 -7.82 10.75 -15.45
C GLY A 50 -8.73 9.80 -14.68
N PHE A 51 -9.99 9.69 -15.08
CA PHE A 51 -10.94 8.73 -14.49
C PHE A 51 -10.51 7.28 -14.75
N ALA A 52 -10.12 6.96 -15.99
CA ALA A 52 -9.62 5.64 -16.34
C ALA A 52 -8.35 5.27 -15.56
N LEU A 53 -7.40 6.21 -15.43
CA LEU A 53 -6.19 6.04 -14.63
C LEU A 53 -6.54 5.79 -13.16
N ALA A 54 -7.49 6.53 -12.59
CA ALA A 54 -7.93 6.33 -11.21
C ALA A 54 -8.51 4.91 -11.01
N LEU A 55 -9.33 4.42 -11.93
CA LEU A 55 -9.85 3.05 -11.87
C LEU A 55 -8.73 1.99 -11.99
N LEU A 56 -7.76 2.20 -12.89
CA LEU A 56 -6.61 1.30 -13.07
C LEU A 56 -5.68 1.29 -11.85
N LEU A 57 -5.51 2.43 -11.18
CA LEU A 57 -4.81 2.53 -9.90
C LEU A 57 -5.48 1.63 -8.86
N PHE A 58 -6.81 1.72 -8.69
CA PHE A 58 -7.52 0.85 -7.75
C PHE A 58 -7.48 -0.62 -8.15
N GLY A 59 -7.54 -0.91 -9.45
CA GLY A 59 -7.29 -2.26 -9.96
C GLY A 59 -5.91 -2.77 -9.54
N SER A 60 -4.88 -1.93 -9.59
CA SER A 60 -3.52 -2.28 -9.17
C SER A 60 -3.42 -2.53 -7.66
N VAL A 61 -4.03 -1.68 -6.85
CA VAL A 61 -4.10 -1.86 -5.38
C VAL A 61 -4.89 -3.13 -5.03
N LEU A 62 -6.00 -3.40 -5.72
CA LEU A 62 -6.77 -4.62 -5.51
C LEU A 62 -5.97 -5.87 -5.88
N LEU A 63 -5.22 -5.84 -6.98
CA LEU A 63 -4.33 -6.95 -7.37
C LEU A 63 -3.20 -7.16 -6.35
N HIS A 64 -2.65 -6.07 -5.80
CA HIS A 64 -1.67 -6.11 -4.72
C HIS A 64 -2.24 -6.83 -3.48
N GLU A 65 -3.41 -6.42 -2.99
CA GLU A 65 -4.09 -7.07 -1.86
C GLU A 65 -4.48 -8.53 -2.15
N LEU A 66 -4.85 -8.83 -3.40
CA LEU A 66 -5.09 -10.20 -3.84
C LEU A 66 -3.82 -11.04 -3.80
N GLY A 67 -2.65 -10.47 -4.09
CA GLY A 67 -1.36 -11.14 -3.92
C GLY A 67 -1.17 -11.67 -2.50
N HIS A 68 -1.34 -10.80 -1.49
CA HIS A 68 -1.32 -11.22 -0.09
C HIS A 68 -2.37 -12.28 0.23
N SER A 69 -3.59 -12.05 -0.23
CA SER A 69 -4.73 -12.91 0.05
C SER A 69 -4.56 -14.33 -0.51
N ILE A 70 -4.05 -14.45 -1.74
CA ILE A 70 -3.75 -15.74 -2.38
C ILE A 70 -2.61 -16.43 -1.62
N ALA A 71 -1.54 -15.71 -1.28
CA ALA A 71 -0.43 -16.27 -0.51
C ALA A 71 -0.86 -16.77 0.89
N ALA A 72 -1.83 -16.12 1.52
CA ALA A 72 -2.44 -16.54 2.77
C ALA A 72 -3.34 -17.78 2.58
N LYS A 73 -4.21 -17.78 1.55
CA LYS A 73 -5.09 -18.93 1.23
C LYS A 73 -4.31 -20.21 0.93
N VAL A 74 -3.19 -20.11 0.22
CA VAL A 74 -2.30 -21.26 -0.05
C VAL A 74 -1.74 -21.88 1.24
N GLN A 75 -1.64 -21.10 2.31
CA GLN A 75 -1.23 -21.57 3.65
C GLN A 75 -2.41 -22.09 4.49
N GLY A 76 -3.62 -22.16 3.93
CA GLY A 76 -4.84 -22.55 4.65
C GLY A 76 -5.36 -21.48 5.60
N ILE A 77 -4.94 -20.21 5.41
CA ILE A 77 -5.40 -19.08 6.21
C ILE A 77 -6.65 -18.49 5.54
N GLY A 78 -7.73 -18.32 6.30
CA GLY A 78 -8.96 -17.71 5.80
C GLY A 78 -8.78 -16.22 5.53
N VAL A 79 -9.44 -15.74 4.47
CA VAL A 79 -9.49 -14.33 4.07
C VAL A 79 -10.94 -13.91 3.99
N ASN A 80 -11.37 -13.04 4.90
CA ASN A 80 -12.76 -12.67 5.11
C ASN A 80 -13.27 -11.66 4.08
N SER A 81 -12.44 -10.68 3.74
CA SER A 81 -12.83 -9.59 2.86
C SER A 81 -11.63 -8.78 2.38
N ILE A 82 -11.77 -8.10 1.25
CA ILE A 82 -10.90 -7.00 0.83
C ILE A 82 -11.76 -5.74 0.81
N THR A 83 -11.30 -4.68 1.46
CA THR A 83 -11.99 -3.38 1.49
C THR A 83 -11.11 -2.32 0.86
N LEU A 84 -11.62 -1.62 -0.15
CA LEU A 84 -10.96 -0.45 -0.74
C LEU A 84 -11.46 0.83 -0.06
N PHE A 85 -10.54 1.75 0.23
CA PHE A 85 -10.81 3.01 0.92
C PHE A 85 -9.84 4.10 0.45
N LEU A 86 -9.93 5.31 1.03
CA LEU A 86 -9.14 6.49 0.62
C LEU A 86 -7.64 6.23 0.48
N PHE A 87 -7.03 5.50 1.41
CA PHE A 87 -5.58 5.30 1.47
C PHE A 87 -5.10 3.99 0.82
N GLY A 88 -5.98 3.23 0.16
CA GLY A 88 -5.61 1.99 -0.52
C GLY A 88 -6.61 0.85 -0.32
N GLY A 89 -6.10 -0.36 -0.13
CA GLY A 89 -6.88 -1.55 0.17
C GLY A 89 -6.46 -2.16 1.50
N ILE A 90 -7.35 -2.91 2.13
CA ILE A 90 -6.98 -3.75 3.28
C ILE A 90 -7.63 -5.12 3.13
N ALA A 91 -6.82 -6.16 3.17
CA ALA A 91 -7.28 -7.54 3.28
C ALA A 91 -7.50 -7.93 4.75
N SER A 92 -8.72 -8.34 5.08
CA SER A 92 -9.04 -8.93 6.39
C SER A 92 -8.69 -10.43 6.37
N ILE A 93 -7.59 -10.77 7.02
CA ILE A 93 -7.07 -12.15 7.10
C ILE A 93 -7.31 -12.68 8.53
N ASP A 94 -7.85 -13.89 8.64
CA ASP A 94 -8.32 -14.48 9.91
C ASP A 94 -7.22 -14.61 10.97
N LYS A 95 -6.04 -15.05 10.54
CA LYS A 95 -4.91 -15.36 11.42
C LYS A 95 -3.61 -15.02 10.72
N GLU A 96 -2.60 -14.62 11.49
CA GLU A 96 -1.23 -14.53 10.94
C GLU A 96 -0.65 -15.93 10.66
N SER A 97 0.32 -15.99 9.76
CA SER A 97 1.05 -17.22 9.45
C SER A 97 1.73 -17.82 10.69
N LYS A 98 1.73 -19.15 10.76
CA LYS A 98 2.31 -19.91 11.88
C LYS A 98 3.84 -19.97 11.86
N THR A 99 4.45 -19.81 10.68
CA THR A 99 5.90 -19.87 10.47
C THR A 99 6.42 -18.53 9.93
N PRO A 100 7.69 -18.17 10.24
CA PRO A 100 8.28 -16.95 9.71
C PRO A 100 8.39 -16.97 8.18
N GLU A 101 8.65 -18.12 7.56
CA GLU A 101 8.64 -18.25 6.10
C GLU A 101 7.27 -18.00 5.50
N GLY A 102 6.21 -18.48 6.15
CA GLY A 102 4.84 -18.23 5.74
C GLY A 102 4.50 -16.74 5.80
N ALA A 103 4.88 -16.09 6.90
CA ALA A 103 4.68 -14.65 7.08
C ALA A 103 5.45 -13.82 6.03
N LEU A 104 6.70 -14.21 5.74
CA LEU A 104 7.52 -13.58 4.70
C LEU A 104 6.87 -13.73 3.32
N LYS A 105 6.38 -14.93 2.97
CA LYS A 105 5.71 -15.19 1.69
C LYS A 105 4.44 -14.36 1.53
N VAL A 106 3.62 -14.24 2.59
CA VAL A 106 2.43 -13.37 2.54
C VAL A 106 2.87 -11.92 2.36
N ALA A 107 3.80 -11.43 3.19
CA ALA A 107 4.22 -10.03 3.18
C ALA A 107 4.81 -9.58 1.84
N ILE A 108 5.57 -10.44 1.16
CA ILE A 108 6.20 -10.06 -0.12
C ILE A 108 5.27 -10.24 -1.34
N ALA A 109 4.15 -10.96 -1.19
CA ALA A 109 3.30 -11.33 -2.31
C ALA A 109 2.66 -10.11 -3.00
N GLY A 110 2.10 -9.16 -2.26
CA GLY A 110 1.55 -7.92 -2.82
C GLY A 110 2.59 -7.09 -3.57
N PRO A 111 3.75 -6.76 -2.95
CA PRO A 111 4.85 -6.07 -3.64
C PRO A 111 5.32 -6.78 -4.91
N LEU A 112 5.38 -8.12 -4.93
CA LEU A 112 5.73 -8.86 -6.15
C LEU A 112 4.67 -8.73 -7.24
N VAL A 113 3.38 -8.72 -6.89
CA VAL A 113 2.30 -8.48 -7.86
C VAL A 113 2.42 -7.07 -8.44
N SER A 114 2.59 -6.05 -7.60
CA SER A 114 2.77 -4.66 -8.07
C SER A 114 4.02 -4.50 -8.94
N PHE A 115 5.14 -5.12 -8.56
CA PHE A 115 6.36 -5.07 -9.36
C PHE A 115 6.21 -5.79 -10.70
N GLY A 116 5.52 -6.93 -10.72
CA GLY A 116 5.17 -7.64 -11.94
C GLY A 116 4.28 -6.78 -12.86
N LEU A 117 3.27 -6.11 -12.29
CA LEU A 117 2.43 -5.16 -13.03
C LEU A 117 3.26 -4.01 -13.60
N PHE A 118 4.23 -3.46 -12.84
CA PHE A 118 5.14 -2.45 -13.36
C PHE A 118 5.89 -2.96 -14.61
N ILE A 119 6.51 -4.14 -14.55
CA ILE A 119 7.26 -4.68 -15.70
C ILE A 119 6.34 -4.89 -16.90
N LEU A 120 5.19 -5.52 -16.70
CA LEU A 120 4.26 -5.85 -17.78
C LEU A 120 3.67 -4.60 -18.44
N LEU A 121 3.19 -3.65 -17.64
CA LEU A 121 2.58 -2.42 -18.13
C LEU A 121 3.63 -1.48 -18.73
N MET A 122 4.84 -1.43 -18.15
CA MET A 122 5.93 -0.66 -18.74
C MET A 122 6.29 -1.22 -20.12
N GLY A 123 6.48 -2.54 -20.23
CA GLY A 123 6.71 -3.20 -21.51
C GLY A 123 5.61 -2.94 -22.54
N PHE A 124 4.34 -3.04 -22.11
CA PHE A 124 3.19 -2.74 -22.97
C PHE A 124 3.19 -1.28 -23.45
N SER A 125 3.48 -0.31 -22.57
CA SER A 125 3.46 1.11 -22.93
C SER A 125 4.47 1.50 -24.02
N GLN A 126 5.51 0.69 -24.23
CA GLN A 126 6.55 0.92 -25.23
C GLN A 126 6.27 0.23 -26.57
N ILE A 127 5.15 -0.49 -26.73
CA ILE A 127 4.80 -1.15 -28.00
C ILE A 127 4.58 -0.07 -29.08
N PRO A 128 5.34 -0.11 -30.20
CA PRO A 128 5.16 0.83 -31.29
C PRO A 128 3.76 0.77 -31.89
N GLY A 129 3.17 1.93 -32.20
CA GLY A 129 1.85 2.03 -32.82
C GLY A 129 0.68 2.09 -31.82
N LEU A 130 0.94 2.05 -30.51
CA LEU A 130 -0.10 2.37 -29.53
C LEU A 130 -0.54 3.84 -29.64
N PRO A 131 -1.85 4.14 -29.50
CA PRO A 131 -2.31 5.51 -29.41
C PRO A 131 -1.64 6.21 -28.22
N THR A 132 -1.14 7.44 -28.43
CA THR A 132 -0.43 8.21 -27.40
C THR A 132 -1.17 8.30 -26.06
N PRO A 133 -2.50 8.51 -26.01
CA PRO A 133 -3.20 8.51 -24.73
C PRO A 133 -3.13 7.19 -23.97
N VAL A 134 -3.19 6.07 -24.70
CA VAL A 134 -3.13 4.73 -24.12
C VAL A 134 -1.75 4.44 -23.57
N SER A 135 -0.69 4.72 -24.36
CA SER A 135 0.69 4.49 -23.91
C SER A 135 1.04 5.33 -22.69
N LEU A 136 0.60 6.59 -22.63
CA LEU A 136 0.83 7.45 -21.47
C LEU A 136 0.11 6.95 -20.21
N ILE A 137 -1.18 6.61 -20.29
CA ILE A 137 -1.91 6.10 -19.11
C ILE A 137 -1.31 4.79 -18.61
N VAL A 138 -1.05 3.85 -19.52
CA VAL A 138 -0.47 2.56 -19.13
C VAL A 138 0.92 2.75 -18.53
N GLY A 139 1.74 3.64 -19.11
CA GLY A 139 3.03 4.03 -18.56
C GLY A 139 2.92 4.67 -17.17
N SER A 140 1.94 5.56 -16.95
CA SER A 140 1.68 6.15 -15.64
C SER A 140 1.25 5.10 -14.60
N VAL A 141 0.34 4.19 -14.96
CA VAL A 141 -0.08 3.09 -14.06
C VAL A 141 1.11 2.16 -13.74
N ALA A 142 1.97 1.90 -14.71
CA ALA A 142 3.20 1.14 -14.49
C ALA A 142 4.11 1.84 -13.45
N GLN A 143 4.38 3.14 -13.64
CA GLN A 143 5.19 3.92 -12.71
C GLN A 143 4.58 3.96 -11.30
N ILE A 144 3.27 4.10 -11.20
CA ILE A 144 2.60 4.08 -9.91
C ILE A 144 2.74 2.71 -9.22
N ASN A 145 2.67 1.60 -9.97
CA ASN A 145 2.93 0.27 -9.42
C ASN A 145 4.37 0.11 -8.92
N LEU A 146 5.35 0.72 -9.58
CA LEU A 146 6.72 0.77 -9.08
C LEU A 146 6.80 1.56 -7.77
N VAL A 147 6.20 2.74 -7.71
CA VAL A 147 6.15 3.57 -6.49
C VAL A 147 5.45 2.81 -5.37
N LEU A 148 4.31 2.18 -5.65
CA LEU A 148 3.54 1.36 -4.70
C LEU A 148 4.40 0.22 -4.14
N THR A 149 5.17 -0.46 -4.99
CA THR A 149 6.10 -1.52 -4.59
C THR A 149 7.19 -0.97 -3.69
N LEU A 150 7.90 0.07 -4.14
CA LEU A 150 9.03 0.63 -3.41
C LEU A 150 8.60 1.20 -2.05
N PHE A 151 7.47 1.90 -2.02
CA PHE A 151 6.90 2.44 -0.79
C PHE A 151 6.50 1.31 0.16
N ASN A 152 5.79 0.28 -0.32
CA ASN A 152 5.42 -0.83 0.55
C ASN A 152 6.62 -1.66 1.01
N LEU A 153 7.74 -1.69 0.30
CA LEU A 153 8.96 -2.40 0.73
C LEU A 153 9.83 -1.62 1.72
N ILE A 154 9.44 -0.40 2.11
CA ILE A 154 10.13 0.34 3.18
C ILE A 154 10.08 -0.51 4.47
N PRO A 155 11.22 -0.75 5.14
CA PRO A 155 11.33 -1.73 6.22
C PRO A 155 10.79 -1.23 7.57
N GLY A 156 9.53 -0.79 7.63
CA GLY A 156 8.90 -0.28 8.84
C GLY A 156 7.41 -0.56 8.89
N LEU A 157 6.89 -0.98 10.05
CA LEU A 157 5.44 -1.15 10.21
C LEU A 157 4.72 0.21 10.07
N PRO A 158 3.53 0.26 9.45
CA PRO A 158 2.66 -0.87 9.07
C PRO A 158 2.89 -1.46 7.67
N LEU A 159 3.89 -0.98 6.93
CA LEU A 159 4.13 -1.36 5.52
C LEU A 159 4.58 -2.82 5.39
N ASP A 160 4.42 -3.38 4.19
CA ASP A 160 4.79 -4.77 3.89
C ASP A 160 6.27 -5.07 4.15
N GLY A 161 7.17 -4.12 3.88
CA GLY A 161 8.59 -4.20 4.17
C GLY A 161 8.84 -4.31 5.67
N GLY A 162 8.00 -3.67 6.49
CA GLY A 162 7.96 -3.89 7.93
C GLY A 162 7.53 -5.30 8.29
N GLN A 163 6.53 -5.87 7.61
CA GLN A 163 6.11 -7.27 7.80
C GLN A 163 7.18 -8.27 7.34
N VAL A 164 7.90 -7.96 6.26
CA VAL A 164 9.09 -8.68 5.79
C VAL A 164 10.19 -8.65 6.85
N LEU A 165 10.53 -7.46 7.36
CA LEU A 165 11.53 -7.30 8.42
C LEU A 165 11.12 -8.08 9.69
N LYS A 166 9.84 -7.98 10.09
CA LYS A 166 9.28 -8.76 11.21
C LYS A 166 9.51 -10.25 11.01
N ALA A 167 9.19 -10.79 9.83
CA ALA A 167 9.34 -12.20 9.52
C ALA A 167 10.81 -12.65 9.50
N LEU A 168 11.72 -11.82 8.96
CA LEU A 168 13.16 -12.10 8.95
C LEU A 168 13.75 -12.12 10.36
N VAL A 169 13.44 -11.11 11.18
CA VAL A 169 13.91 -11.08 12.58
C VAL A 169 13.30 -12.22 13.38
N TRP A 170 12.04 -12.57 13.15
CA TRP A 170 11.42 -13.73 13.77
C TRP A 170 12.19 -15.01 13.41
N LYS A 171 12.52 -15.22 12.13
CA LYS A 171 13.30 -16.38 11.68
C LYS A 171 14.67 -16.47 12.36
N LEU A 172 15.36 -15.33 12.48
CA LEU A 172 16.71 -15.28 13.08
C LEU A 172 16.69 -15.46 14.60
N THR A 173 15.65 -14.96 15.28
CA THR A 173 15.60 -14.92 16.75
C THR A 173 14.71 -16.00 17.36
N ASN A 174 13.97 -16.76 16.54
CA ASN A 174 12.89 -17.67 16.93
C ASN A 174 11.81 -17.02 17.83
N SER A 175 11.72 -15.68 17.85
CA SER A 175 10.75 -14.94 18.66
C SER A 175 9.97 -13.96 17.79
N ARG A 176 8.66 -14.22 17.62
CA ARG A 176 7.76 -13.36 16.85
C ARG A 176 7.67 -11.95 17.47
N LEU A 177 7.63 -11.88 18.79
CA LEU A 177 7.57 -10.63 19.54
C LEU A 177 8.79 -9.75 19.27
N LYS A 178 10.01 -10.33 19.28
CA LYS A 178 11.23 -9.60 18.88
C LYS A 178 11.13 -9.08 17.45
N GLY A 179 10.58 -9.88 16.53
CA GLY A 179 10.32 -9.45 15.16
C GLY A 179 9.43 -8.21 15.07
N ILE A 180 8.30 -8.20 15.79
CA ILE A 180 7.38 -7.06 15.81
C ILE A 180 8.07 -5.81 16.37
N ARG A 181 8.79 -5.95 17.50
CA ARG A 181 9.48 -4.82 18.13
C ARG A 181 10.53 -4.18 17.22
N TRP A 182 11.35 -4.99 16.53
CA TRP A 182 12.36 -4.47 15.61
C TRP A 182 11.74 -3.80 14.38
N ALA A 183 10.69 -4.40 13.80
CA ALA A 183 9.99 -3.80 12.67
C ALA A 183 9.26 -2.49 13.04
N ALA A 184 8.65 -2.44 14.23
CA ALA A 184 8.04 -1.22 14.77
C ALA A 184 9.08 -0.13 15.06
N ARG A 185 10.22 -0.48 15.67
CA ARG A 185 11.32 0.47 15.91
C ARG A 185 11.89 1.03 14.62
N SER A 186 12.07 0.20 13.59
CA SER A 186 12.53 0.67 12.29
C SER A 186 11.51 1.64 11.66
N GLY A 187 10.21 1.32 11.73
CA GLY A 187 9.14 2.23 11.30
C GLY A 187 9.12 3.56 12.08
N GLN A 188 9.35 3.52 13.40
CA GLN A 188 9.47 4.74 14.21
C GLN A 188 10.68 5.58 13.82
N PHE A 189 11.84 4.96 13.62
CA PHE A 189 13.04 5.65 13.18
C PHE A 189 12.84 6.34 11.82
N LEU A 190 12.30 5.61 10.83
CA LEU A 190 12.01 6.15 9.51
C LEU A 190 10.94 7.24 9.54
N GLY A 191 9.91 7.08 10.38
CA GLY A 191 8.88 8.10 10.55
C GLY A 191 9.43 9.39 11.17
N TRP A 192 10.30 9.30 12.18
CA TRP A 192 11.00 10.48 12.73
C TRP A 192 11.91 11.15 11.70
N LEU A 193 12.63 10.36 10.91
CA LEU A 193 13.46 10.88 9.82
C LEU A 193 12.60 11.66 8.82
N ALA A 194 11.47 11.10 8.39
CA ALA A 194 10.54 11.76 7.47
C ALA A 194 9.91 13.05 8.06
N VAL A 195 9.55 13.04 9.36
CA VAL A 195 9.05 14.24 10.06
C VAL A 195 10.11 15.33 10.07
N THR A 196 11.31 15.04 10.57
CA THR A 196 12.38 16.02 10.70
C THR A 196 12.77 16.56 9.32
N PHE A 197 12.96 15.68 8.34
CA PHE A 197 13.29 16.07 6.97
C PHE A 197 12.18 16.93 6.33
N GLY A 198 10.92 16.50 6.43
CA GLY A 198 9.78 17.23 5.88
C GLY A 198 9.62 18.62 6.50
N LEU A 199 9.75 18.74 7.83
CA LEU A 199 9.72 20.03 8.52
C LEU A 199 10.93 20.90 8.17
N THR A 200 12.12 20.33 8.03
CA THR A 200 13.30 21.09 7.61
C THR A 200 13.09 21.72 6.23
N ILE A 201 12.58 20.95 5.27
CA ILE A 201 12.27 21.47 3.93
C ILE A 201 11.16 22.53 4.01
N ALA A 202 10.08 22.26 4.73
CA ALA A 202 8.95 23.18 4.83
C ALA A 202 9.33 24.52 5.46
N LEU A 203 10.13 24.51 6.52
CA LEU A 203 10.43 25.70 7.32
C LEU A 203 11.66 26.46 6.80
N PHE A 204 12.74 25.77 6.45
CA PHE A 204 13.99 26.42 6.04
C PHE A 204 14.08 26.68 4.55
N TYR A 205 13.43 25.86 3.72
CA TYR A 205 13.42 25.99 2.27
C TYR A 205 12.07 26.47 1.71
N GLN A 206 11.09 26.73 2.59
CA GLN A 206 9.76 27.26 2.24
C GLN A 206 9.01 26.42 1.20
N VAL A 207 9.27 25.11 1.14
CA VAL A 207 8.58 24.21 0.21
C VAL A 207 7.38 23.57 0.92
N PHE A 208 6.17 23.97 0.55
CA PHE A 208 4.93 23.53 1.21
C PHE A 208 4.75 22.00 1.22
N SER A 209 5.22 21.29 0.18
CA SER A 209 5.17 19.82 0.12
C SER A 209 5.97 19.14 1.23
N GLY A 210 6.90 19.84 1.90
CA GLY A 210 7.58 19.34 3.09
C GLY A 210 6.62 19.01 4.24
N PHE A 211 5.53 19.77 4.41
CA PHE A 211 4.51 19.45 5.41
C PHE A 211 3.80 18.14 5.12
N TRP A 212 3.62 17.79 3.84
CA TRP A 212 3.02 16.53 3.44
C TRP A 212 3.92 15.34 3.80
N ILE A 213 5.23 15.47 3.53
CA ILE A 213 6.22 14.45 3.94
C ILE A 213 6.22 14.28 5.47
N ALA A 214 6.17 15.39 6.21
CA ALA A 214 6.11 15.34 7.67
C ALA A 214 4.81 14.69 8.17
N ALA A 215 3.66 14.96 7.54
CA ALA A 215 2.40 14.32 7.87
C ALA A 215 2.42 12.80 7.62
N ILE A 216 3.00 12.35 6.50
CA ILE A 216 3.19 10.92 6.22
C ILE A 216 4.10 10.27 7.26
N GLY A 217 5.21 10.92 7.61
CA GLY A 217 6.14 10.45 8.65
C GLY A 217 5.47 10.32 10.02
N TRP A 218 4.66 11.32 10.39
CA TRP A 218 3.88 11.31 11.64
C TRP A 218 2.82 10.19 11.65
N PHE A 219 2.12 9.97 10.53
CA PHE A 219 1.18 8.86 10.40
C PHE A 219 1.88 7.50 10.55
N ALA A 220 3.05 7.33 9.93
CA ALA A 220 3.86 6.11 10.10
C ALA A 220 4.28 5.90 11.57
N LEU A 221 4.75 6.96 12.25
CA LEU A 221 5.10 6.94 13.67
C LEU A 221 3.94 6.48 14.56
N ARG A 222 2.75 7.02 14.32
CA ARG A 222 1.54 6.69 15.08
C ARG A 222 1.18 5.22 14.93
N ASN A 223 1.19 4.70 13.70
CA ASN A 223 0.88 3.31 13.43
C ASN A 223 1.92 2.35 14.03
N ALA A 224 3.22 2.62 13.82
CA ALA A 224 4.29 1.79 14.38
C ALA A 224 4.23 1.73 15.92
N SER A 225 3.87 2.85 16.57
CA SER A 225 3.73 2.92 18.03
C SER A 225 2.51 2.14 18.55
N ALA A 226 1.41 2.13 17.80
CA ALA A 226 0.23 1.32 18.14
C ALA A 226 0.56 -0.18 18.14
N TYR A 227 1.38 -0.66 17.19
CA TYR A 227 1.85 -2.06 17.17
C TYR A 227 2.64 -2.44 18.43
N ASN A 228 3.52 -1.55 18.92
CA ASN A 228 4.26 -1.79 20.16
C ASN A 228 3.33 -1.89 21.38
N GLN A 229 2.32 -1.03 21.48
CA GLN A 229 1.37 -1.05 22.59
C GLN A 229 0.58 -2.38 22.64
N VAL A 230 0.07 -2.85 21.50
CA VAL A 230 -0.64 -4.14 21.41
C VAL A 230 0.28 -5.30 21.78
N THR A 231 1.54 -5.26 21.34
CA THR A 231 2.53 -6.29 21.66
C THR A 231 2.82 -6.36 23.17
N ASN A 232 2.97 -5.20 23.82
CA ASN A 232 3.18 -5.13 25.27
C ASN A 232 1.99 -5.71 26.05
N LEU A 233 0.76 -5.45 25.58
CA LEU A 233 -0.44 -6.02 26.19
C LEU A 233 -0.50 -7.55 26.02
N GLN A 234 -0.13 -8.07 24.85
CA GLN A 234 -0.04 -9.52 24.63
C GLN A 234 1.00 -10.17 25.55
N GLU A 235 2.16 -9.54 25.74
CA GLU A 235 3.18 -10.03 26.65
C GLU A 235 2.71 -10.01 28.11
N ALA A 236 2.04 -8.94 28.54
CA ALA A 236 1.49 -8.86 29.88
C ALA A 236 0.42 -9.96 30.12
N MET A 237 -0.43 -10.23 29.12
CA MET A 237 -1.43 -11.29 29.19
C MET A 237 -0.81 -12.68 29.27
N LEU A 238 0.22 -12.96 28.44
CA LEU A 238 0.95 -14.23 28.47
C LEU A 238 1.71 -14.44 29.78
N ALA A 239 2.13 -13.38 30.45
CA ALA A 239 2.78 -13.46 31.76
C ALA A 239 1.80 -13.77 32.90
N LEU A 240 0.49 -13.61 32.68
CA LEU A 240 -0.56 -13.86 33.67
C LEU A 240 -1.22 -15.25 33.55
N THR A 241 -0.89 -16.03 32.50
CA THR A 241 -1.38 -17.39 32.24
C THR A 241 -0.27 -18.41 32.32
#